data_AF-A0A0D2ABC1-F1
#
_entry.id   AF-A0A0D2ABC1-F1
#
_cell.length_a   1.000
_cell.length_b   1.000
_cell.length_c   1.000
_cell.angle_alpha   90.00
_cell.angle_beta   90.00
_cell.angle_gamma   90.00
#
_symmetry.space_group_name_H-M   'P 1'
#
loop_
_entity.id
_entity.type
_entity.pdbx_description
1 polymer ?
#
loop_
_entity_poly.entity_id
_entity_poly.type
_entity_poly.pdbx_seq_one_letter_code
_entity_poly.pdbx_strand_id
1 'polypeptide(L)'
;MSLQFLDICQLFEQLSSLKSPESRELNLQEWFKQHQSSIQRRGAPALALLSCLFPEKRADRVYALRTKQLEHMVTKAACLGHSRVSELRRLQGRNGIDFASAAQQVLSATDDFSNPPRSLTVEEVDHTLDRLASTCVFPSPKLQGSITIGYIEAFDELLPVSPPPNLERSLKESARAEIEPCFGTMIGLQELGKTRSIQHCCQLASHKEVSVQRKYDGEYCQIHISRTHSQHHITIFSKNGRDSTMDRVGVHNTIK
;
A
#
# COMPACT_ATOMS: atom_id res chain seq x y z
N MET A 1 -23.37 -4.20 4.43
CA MET A 1 -22.64 -4.26 5.71
C MET A 1 -21.19 -3.91 5.41
N SER A 2 -20.53 -3.07 6.20
CA SER A 2 -19.11 -2.75 5.95
C SER A 2 -18.23 -3.95 6.30
N LEU A 3 -17.17 -4.14 5.51
CA LEU A 3 -16.21 -5.22 5.68
C LEU A 3 -15.42 -5.01 6.98
N GLN A 4 -15.27 -6.06 7.80
CA GLN A 4 -14.56 -5.96 9.06
C GLN A 4 -13.06 -6.13 8.83
N PHE A 5 -12.23 -5.41 9.58
CA PHE A 5 -10.77 -5.56 9.50
C PHE A 5 -10.33 -6.95 9.94
N LEU A 6 -11.08 -7.57 10.86
CA LEU A 6 -10.84 -8.95 11.27
C LEU A 6 -10.92 -9.94 10.10
N ASP A 7 -11.83 -9.73 9.15
CA ASP A 7 -11.97 -10.58 7.96
C ASP A 7 -10.69 -10.57 7.10
N ILE A 8 -10.02 -9.41 7.05
CA ILE A 8 -8.72 -9.22 6.35
C ILE A 8 -7.59 -9.90 7.13
N CYS A 9 -7.55 -9.72 8.46
CA CYS A 9 -6.55 -10.39 9.30
C CYS A 9 -6.65 -11.93 9.17
N GLN A 10 -7.87 -12.46 9.20
CA GLN A 10 -8.12 -13.89 9.03
C GLN A 10 -7.70 -14.38 7.64
N LEU A 11 -7.97 -13.59 6.59
CA LEU A 11 -7.47 -13.91 5.25
C LEU A 11 -5.95 -14.03 5.23
N PHE A 12 -5.22 -13.05 5.79
CA PHE A 12 -3.76 -13.11 5.82
C PHE A 12 -3.22 -14.28 6.64
N GLU A 13 -3.84 -14.62 7.76
CA GLU A 13 -3.49 -15.78 8.58
C GLU A 13 -3.70 -17.10 7.81
N GLN A 14 -4.82 -17.22 7.09
CA GLN A 14 -5.09 -18.38 6.24
C GLN A 14 -4.04 -18.49 5.14
N LEU A 15 -3.76 -17.41 4.41
CA LEU A 15 -2.80 -17.41 3.32
C LEU A 15 -1.36 -17.70 3.78
N SER A 16 -0.98 -17.26 4.98
CA SER A 16 0.34 -17.53 5.55
C SER A 16 0.51 -19.01 5.90
N SER A 17 -0.56 -19.67 6.34
CA SER A 17 -0.57 -21.10 6.67
C SER A 17 -0.49 -22.02 5.44
N LEU A 18 -1.00 -21.56 4.29
CA LEU A 18 -1.02 -22.30 3.03
C LEU A 18 0.35 -22.26 2.34
N LYS A 19 0.82 -23.42 1.86
CA LYS A 19 2.17 -23.57 1.27
C LYS A 19 2.20 -23.44 -0.26
N SER A 20 1.16 -23.93 -0.94
CA SER A 20 1.09 -23.96 -2.41
C SER A 20 0.44 -22.69 -2.97
N PRO A 21 0.95 -22.15 -4.09
CA PRO A 21 0.31 -21.04 -4.80
C PRO A 21 -1.14 -21.35 -5.21
N GLU A 22 -1.43 -22.58 -5.65
CA GLU A 22 -2.74 -23.01 -6.11
C GLU A 22 -3.77 -22.99 -4.99
N SER A 23 -3.40 -23.46 -3.79
CA SER A 23 -4.30 -23.45 -2.64
C SER A 23 -4.55 -22.03 -2.12
N ARG A 24 -3.54 -21.15 -2.21
CA ARG A 24 -3.70 -19.72 -1.89
C ARG A 24 -4.67 -19.04 -2.85
N GLU A 25 -4.53 -19.31 -4.16
CA GLU A 25 -5.43 -18.78 -5.19
C GLU A 25 -6.88 -19.24 -4.97
N LEU A 26 -7.10 -20.53 -4.70
CA LEU A 26 -8.43 -21.05 -4.40
C LEU A 26 -9.04 -20.41 -3.15
N ASN A 27 -8.26 -20.29 -2.06
CA ASN A 27 -8.71 -19.65 -0.83
C ASN A 27 -9.04 -18.17 -1.04
N LEU A 28 -8.25 -17.43 -1.82
CA LEU A 28 -8.54 -16.05 -2.21
C LEU A 28 -9.88 -15.95 -2.95
N GLN A 29 -10.09 -16.81 -3.96
CA GLN A 29 -11.34 -16.82 -4.74
C GLN A 29 -12.56 -17.11 -3.87
N GLU A 30 -12.46 -18.09 -2.97
CA GLU A 30 -13.51 -18.43 -2.01
C GLU A 30 -13.80 -17.27 -1.06
N TRP A 31 -12.77 -16.64 -0.50
CA TRP A 31 -12.92 -15.50 0.41
C TRP A 31 -13.60 -14.32 -0.28
N PHE A 32 -13.17 -13.95 -1.50
CA PHE A 32 -13.79 -12.86 -2.26
C PHE A 32 -15.25 -13.15 -2.62
N LYS A 33 -15.58 -14.42 -2.91
CA LYS A 33 -16.96 -14.87 -3.16
C LYS A 33 -17.82 -14.75 -1.90
N GLN A 34 -17.30 -15.18 -0.75
CA GLN A 34 -18.00 -15.10 0.53
C GLN A 34 -18.28 -13.66 0.96
N HIS A 35 -17.33 -12.74 0.73
CA HIS A 35 -17.43 -11.34 1.15
C HIS A 35 -17.98 -10.40 0.06
N GLN A 36 -18.43 -10.93 -1.09
CA GLN A 36 -18.81 -10.13 -2.25
C GLN A 36 -19.88 -9.06 -1.94
N SER A 37 -20.84 -9.35 -1.07
CA SER A 37 -21.91 -8.43 -0.67
C SER A 37 -21.45 -7.32 0.28
N SER A 38 -20.35 -7.53 1.00
CA SER A 38 -19.76 -6.58 1.94
C SER A 38 -18.66 -5.72 1.30
N ILE A 39 -18.06 -6.19 0.20
CA ILE A 39 -17.01 -5.47 -0.52
C ILE A 39 -17.64 -4.36 -1.38
N GLN A 40 -17.49 -3.13 -0.91
CA GLN A 40 -17.79 -1.95 -1.70
C GLN A 40 -16.68 -1.70 -2.72
N ARG A 41 -17.04 -1.61 -4.00
CA ARG A 41 -16.10 -1.52 -5.13
C ARG A 41 -15.86 -0.08 -5.61
N ARG A 42 -16.51 0.92 -5.00
CA ARG A 42 -16.39 2.34 -5.34
C ARG A 42 -16.00 3.18 -4.11
N GLY A 43 -15.44 4.36 -4.39
CA GLY A 43 -15.21 5.41 -3.41
C GLY A 43 -14.23 5.05 -2.29
N ALA A 44 -14.35 5.75 -1.16
CA ALA A 44 -13.47 5.60 -0.01
C ALA A 44 -13.42 4.16 0.55
N PRO A 45 -14.54 3.40 0.65
CA PRO A 45 -14.49 2.02 1.13
C PRO A 45 -13.66 1.07 0.26
N ALA A 46 -13.70 1.24 -1.06
CA ALA A 46 -12.88 0.45 -1.98
C ALA A 46 -11.39 0.77 -1.82
N LEU A 47 -11.06 2.06 -1.66
CA LEU A 47 -9.68 2.47 -1.41
C LEU A 47 -9.18 1.95 -0.05
N ALA A 48 -10.01 1.96 0.99
CA ALA A 48 -9.66 1.46 2.30
C ALA A 48 -9.30 -0.04 2.23
N LEU A 49 -10.12 -0.84 1.53
CA LEU A 49 -9.81 -2.24 1.27
C LEU A 49 -8.49 -2.42 0.53
N LEU A 50 -8.29 -1.70 -0.58
CA LEU A 50 -7.05 -1.79 -1.36
C LEU A 50 -5.83 -1.34 -0.55
N SER A 51 -5.98 -0.37 0.32
CA SER A 51 -4.91 0.12 1.20
C SER A 51 -4.53 -0.90 2.27
N CYS A 52 -5.49 -1.71 2.75
CA CYS A 52 -5.22 -2.84 3.63
C CYS A 52 -4.57 -4.03 2.90
N LEU A 53 -5.02 -4.33 1.67
CA LEU A 53 -4.48 -5.45 0.87
C LEU A 53 -3.10 -5.15 0.29
N PHE A 54 -2.84 -3.88 -0.05
CA PHE A 54 -1.61 -3.43 -0.73
C PHE A 54 -1.02 -2.20 -0.01
N PRO A 55 -0.62 -2.32 1.27
CA PRO A 55 -0.10 -1.20 2.04
C PRO A 55 1.17 -0.59 1.40
N GLU A 56 1.93 -1.36 0.62
CA GLU A 56 3.11 -0.88 -0.12
C GLU A 56 2.77 0.09 -1.25
N LYS A 57 1.51 0.13 -1.71
CA LYS A 57 1.03 1.10 -2.71
C LYS A 57 0.70 2.45 -2.07
N ARG A 58 0.59 2.53 -0.74
CA ARG A 58 0.37 3.76 0.02
C ARG A 58 1.70 4.43 0.38
N ALA A 59 2.49 4.78 -0.64
CA ALA A 59 3.77 5.47 -0.46
C ALA A 59 3.63 6.87 0.16
N ASP A 60 2.40 7.40 0.19
CA ASP A 60 2.02 8.61 0.90
C ASP A 60 1.98 8.43 2.43
N ARG A 61 1.77 7.21 2.94
CA ARG A 61 1.70 6.90 4.38
C ARG A 61 3.09 6.68 4.97
N VAL A 62 3.76 7.77 5.35
CA VAL A 62 5.03 7.71 6.09
C VAL A 62 4.76 7.94 7.58
N TYR A 63 4.96 6.91 8.41
CA TYR A 63 4.71 7.03 9.86
C TYR A 63 5.91 7.53 10.67
N ALA A 64 7.12 7.47 10.10
CA ALA A 64 8.38 7.75 10.80
C ALA A 64 8.57 6.95 12.12
N LEU A 65 7.97 5.76 12.21
CA LEU A 65 8.04 4.91 13.40
C LEU A 65 9.22 3.95 13.34
N ARG A 66 9.98 3.91 14.43
CA ARG A 66 10.96 2.86 14.69
C ARG A 66 10.41 1.88 15.73
N THR A 67 11.00 0.68 15.81
CA THR A 67 10.56 -0.40 16.69
C THR A 67 10.27 0.05 18.13
N LYS A 68 11.20 0.80 18.76
CA LYS A 68 11.02 1.29 20.14
C LYS A 68 9.85 2.28 20.30
N GLN A 69 9.63 3.13 19.30
CA GLN A 69 8.50 4.08 19.33
C GLN A 69 7.18 3.34 19.13
N LEU A 70 7.15 2.35 18.23
CA LEU A 70 5.97 1.51 18.04
C LEU A 70 5.61 0.74 19.32
N GLU A 71 6.59 0.10 19.96
CA GLU A 71 6.40 -0.55 21.26
C GLU A 71 5.85 0.42 22.31
N HIS A 72 6.44 1.61 22.41
CA HIS A 72 5.99 2.65 23.34
C HIS A 72 4.55 3.10 23.07
N MET A 73 4.16 3.26 21.80
CA MET A 73 2.79 3.62 21.44
C MET A 73 1.81 2.51 21.78
N VAL A 74 2.12 1.25 21.46
CA VAL A 74 1.24 0.10 21.76
C VAL A 74 1.10 -0.08 23.27
N THR A 75 2.20 -0.01 24.03
CA THR A 75 2.15 -0.17 25.50
C THR A 75 1.34 0.95 26.15
N LYS A 76 1.42 2.19 25.65
CA LYS A 76 0.58 3.29 26.11
C LYS A 76 -0.89 3.14 25.70
N ALA A 77 -1.16 2.80 24.45
CA ALA A 77 -2.52 2.67 23.93
C ALA A 77 -3.30 1.55 24.64
N ALA A 78 -2.61 0.45 24.96
CA ALA A 78 -3.18 -0.66 25.72
C ALA A 78 -3.06 -0.51 27.25
N CYS A 79 -2.61 0.64 27.75
CA CYS A 79 -2.47 0.93 29.18
C CYS A 79 -1.67 -0.16 29.96
N LEU A 80 -0.62 -0.71 29.34
CA LEU A 80 0.13 -1.82 29.93
C LEU A 80 0.99 -1.35 31.10
N GLY A 81 0.78 -1.98 32.26
CA GLY A 81 1.61 -1.77 33.45
C GLY A 81 3.03 -2.33 33.30
N HIS A 82 3.93 -1.94 34.21
CA HIS A 82 5.36 -2.31 34.17
C HIS A 82 5.61 -3.82 34.04
N SER A 83 4.83 -4.67 34.72
CA SER A 83 4.96 -6.13 34.65
C SER A 83 4.68 -6.66 33.24
N ARG A 84 3.64 -6.16 32.58
CA ARG A 84 3.27 -6.54 31.21
C ARG A 84 4.25 -6.03 30.16
N VAL A 85 4.78 -4.81 30.35
CA VAL A 85 5.83 -4.28 29.47
C VAL A 85 7.12 -5.09 29.58
N SER A 86 7.50 -5.51 30.80
CA SER A 86 8.64 -6.41 31.00
C SER A 86 8.42 -7.76 30.33
N GLU A 87 7.21 -8.32 30.43
CA GLU A 87 6.85 -9.58 29.78
C GLU A 87 6.90 -9.46 28.25
N LEU A 88 6.36 -8.37 27.68
CA LEU A 88 6.44 -8.07 26.26
C LEU A 88 7.89 -8.09 25.75
N ARG A 89 8.78 -7.39 26.45
CA ARG A 89 10.21 -7.34 26.12
C ARG A 89 10.90 -8.69 26.28
N ARG A 90 10.51 -9.46 27.30
CA ARG A 90 11.02 -10.82 27.53
C ARG A 90 10.61 -11.76 26.38
N LEU A 91 9.38 -11.66 25.89
CA LEU A 91 8.88 -12.44 24.76
C LEU A 91 9.60 -12.08 23.46
N GLN A 92 9.81 -10.79 23.18
CA GLN A 92 10.59 -10.33 22.02
C GLN A 92 12.05 -10.84 22.03
N GLY A 93 12.62 -11.08 23.21
CA GLY A 93 13.97 -11.64 23.37
C GLY A 93 14.06 -13.14 23.12
N ARG A 94 12.92 -13.85 22.97
CA ARG A 94 12.92 -15.28 22.61
C ARG A 94 13.08 -15.43 21.11
N ASN A 95 13.94 -16.37 20.69
CA ASN A 95 14.13 -16.66 19.27
C ASN A 95 12.78 -17.03 18.61
N GLY A 96 12.45 -16.33 17.53
CA GLY A 96 11.33 -16.65 16.66
C GLY A 96 9.99 -16.00 17.01
N ILE A 97 9.88 -15.18 18.06
CA ILE A 97 8.66 -14.41 18.35
C ILE A 97 8.84 -12.97 17.88
N ASP A 98 8.04 -12.56 16.89
CA ASP A 98 8.01 -11.16 16.45
C ASP A 98 7.22 -10.26 17.43
N PHE A 99 7.33 -8.94 17.25
CA PHE A 99 6.68 -7.97 18.13
C PHE A 99 5.15 -8.08 18.15
N ALA A 100 4.50 -8.32 17.00
CA ALA A 100 3.05 -8.41 16.93
C ALA A 100 2.55 -9.66 17.67
N SER A 101 3.22 -10.80 17.47
CA SER A 101 2.96 -12.04 18.19
C SER A 101 3.15 -11.88 19.71
N ALA A 102 4.21 -11.20 20.14
CA ALA A 102 4.46 -10.92 21.55
C ALA A 102 3.38 -9.97 22.14
N ALA A 103 3.00 -8.93 21.41
CA ALA A 103 1.95 -8.00 21.81
C ALA A 103 0.60 -8.71 21.95
N GLN A 104 0.23 -9.54 20.98
CA GLN A 104 -1.00 -10.33 21.03
C GLN A 104 -1.05 -11.22 22.28
N GLN A 105 0.02 -11.94 22.59
CA GLN A 105 0.07 -12.79 23.80
C GLN A 105 -0.13 -11.99 25.10
N VAL A 106 0.49 -10.81 25.20
CA VAL A 106 0.38 -9.96 26.39
C VAL A 106 -1.02 -9.36 26.51
N LEU A 107 -1.61 -8.91 25.40
CA LEU A 107 -2.95 -8.32 25.37
C LEU A 107 -4.03 -9.36 25.68
N SER A 108 -3.98 -10.53 25.04
CA SER A 108 -4.94 -11.61 25.29
C SER A 108 -4.93 -12.11 26.74
N ALA A 109 -3.82 -11.95 27.46
CA ALA A 109 -3.75 -12.30 28.87
C ALA A 109 -4.32 -11.21 29.79
N THR A 110 -4.48 -9.98 29.29
CA THR A 110 -4.88 -8.77 30.03
C THR A 110 -6.34 -8.40 29.79
N ASP A 111 -6.86 -8.69 28.59
CA ASP A 111 -8.23 -8.36 28.22
C ASP A 111 -9.25 -9.19 29.00
N ASP A 112 -10.26 -8.52 29.55
CA ASP A 112 -11.45 -9.17 30.10
C ASP A 112 -12.42 -9.45 28.95
N PHE A 113 -12.40 -10.70 28.45
CA PHE A 113 -13.27 -11.16 27.36
C PHE A 113 -14.78 -11.13 27.70
N SER A 114 -15.16 -10.71 28.92
CA SER A 114 -16.55 -10.57 29.33
C SER A 114 -17.32 -9.53 28.50
N ASN A 115 -16.63 -8.58 27.86
CA ASN A 115 -17.23 -7.66 26.88
C ASN A 115 -16.33 -7.58 25.63
N PRO A 116 -16.65 -8.31 24.54
CA PRO A 116 -15.85 -8.24 23.34
C PRO A 116 -15.91 -6.81 22.76
N PRO A 117 -14.76 -6.20 22.45
CA PRO A 117 -14.73 -4.86 21.87
C PRO A 117 -15.46 -4.85 20.53
N ARG A 118 -16.03 -3.69 20.18
CA ARG A 118 -16.67 -3.48 18.88
C ARG A 118 -15.70 -3.86 17.76
N SER A 119 -16.16 -4.69 16.83
CA SER A 119 -15.39 -4.99 15.61
C SER A 119 -15.07 -3.73 14.84
N LEU A 120 -13.80 -3.60 14.43
CA LEU A 120 -13.32 -2.47 13.63
C LEU A 120 -13.60 -2.72 12.15
N THR A 121 -14.09 -1.71 11.45
CA THR A 121 -14.23 -1.80 9.98
C THR A 121 -12.92 -1.47 9.29
N VAL A 122 -12.80 -1.91 8.04
CA VAL A 122 -11.63 -1.61 7.19
C VAL A 122 -11.43 -0.09 7.04
N GLU A 123 -12.51 0.67 6.86
CA GLU A 123 -12.48 2.12 6.71
C GLU A 123 -11.99 2.85 7.97
N GLU A 124 -12.33 2.35 9.16
CA GLU A 124 -11.89 2.93 10.43
C GLU A 124 -10.39 2.74 10.65
N VAL A 125 -9.88 1.55 10.31
CA VAL A 125 -8.44 1.27 10.35
C VAL A 125 -7.71 2.14 9.33
N ASP A 126 -8.23 2.21 8.11
CA ASP A 126 -7.66 3.02 7.04
C ASP A 126 -7.55 4.51 7.42
N HIS A 127 -8.65 5.08 7.95
CA HIS A 127 -8.68 6.45 8.43
C HIS A 127 -7.72 6.70 9.61
N THR A 128 -7.61 5.74 10.52
CA THR A 128 -6.68 5.83 11.65
C THR A 128 -5.23 5.84 11.18
N LEU A 129 -4.90 5.02 10.19
CA LEU A 129 -3.57 5.01 9.57
C LEU A 129 -3.27 6.30 8.81
N ASP A 130 -4.24 6.89 8.11
CA ASP A 130 -4.08 8.21 7.49
C ASP A 130 -3.81 9.30 8.53
N ARG A 131 -4.55 9.29 9.64
CA ARG A 131 -4.33 10.21 10.76
C ARG A 131 -2.95 10.03 11.38
N LEU A 132 -2.50 8.79 11.53
CA LEU A 132 -1.15 8.53 12.07
C LEU A 132 -0.08 9.06 11.11
N ALA A 133 -0.22 8.80 9.81
CA ALA A 133 0.71 9.31 8.80
C ALA A 133 0.71 10.84 8.70
N SER A 134 -0.44 11.51 8.92
CA SER A 134 -0.52 12.97 8.87
C SER A 134 0.18 13.67 10.05
N THR A 135 0.41 12.98 11.17
CA THR A 135 1.22 13.49 12.30
C THR A 135 2.73 13.43 12.05
N CYS A 136 3.17 12.77 10.98
CA CYS A 136 4.57 12.72 10.62
C CYS A 136 5.11 14.11 10.26
N VAL A 137 6.39 14.38 10.51
CA VAL A 137 7.05 15.63 10.09
C VAL A 137 7.31 15.65 8.58
N PHE A 138 7.18 14.51 7.91
CA PHE A 138 7.32 14.35 6.46
C PHE A 138 6.02 13.85 5.79
N PRO A 139 4.87 14.51 5.95
CA PRO A 139 3.66 14.06 5.27
C PRO A 139 3.84 14.22 3.77
N SER A 140 3.23 13.32 3.00
CA SER A 140 2.97 13.59 1.59
C SER A 140 2.10 14.86 1.48
N PRO A 141 2.39 15.79 0.57
CA PRO A 141 1.54 16.96 0.32
C PRO A 141 0.08 16.60 0.06
N LYS A 142 -0.18 15.40 -0.50
CA LYS A 142 -1.52 14.86 -0.72
C LYS A 142 -2.32 14.62 0.57
N LEU A 143 -1.66 14.26 1.67
CA LEU A 143 -2.29 14.07 2.98
C LEU A 143 -2.53 15.40 3.72
N GLN A 144 -1.79 16.46 3.37
CA GLN A 144 -1.95 17.80 3.95
C GLN A 144 -3.02 18.63 3.22
N GLY A 145 -3.24 18.38 1.92
CA GLY A 145 -4.17 19.13 1.08
C GLY A 145 -5.55 18.52 0.86
N SER A 146 -5.82 17.30 1.34
CA SER A 146 -7.07 16.60 1.01
C SER A 146 -7.74 15.89 2.20
N ILE A 147 -8.67 16.61 2.83
CA ILE A 147 -10.02 16.07 3.05
C ILE A 147 -10.90 16.38 1.80
N THR A 148 -10.41 17.14 0.80
CA THR A 148 -11.26 17.75 -0.24
C THR A 148 -10.57 17.90 -1.61
N ILE A 149 -9.91 16.86 -2.12
CA ILE A 149 -9.86 16.67 -3.59
C ILE A 149 -10.71 15.43 -3.83
N GLY A 150 -11.94 15.69 -4.28
CA GLY A 150 -12.95 14.69 -4.54
C GLY A 150 -12.34 13.53 -5.32
N TYR A 151 -12.50 12.33 -4.77
CA TYR A 151 -12.48 11.12 -5.58
C TYR A 151 -13.44 11.37 -6.73
N ILE A 152 -12.88 11.53 -7.92
CA ILE A 152 -13.58 11.94 -9.12
C ILE A 152 -14.88 11.13 -9.24
N GLU A 153 -16.00 11.84 -9.15
CA GLU A 153 -17.29 11.40 -9.65
C GLU A 153 -17.16 11.21 -11.17
N ALA A 154 -16.77 10.01 -11.62
CA ALA A 154 -16.99 9.54 -13.00
C ALA A 154 -16.47 8.11 -13.15
N PHE A 155 -17.26 7.13 -12.73
CA PHE A 155 -17.32 5.82 -13.40
C PHE A 155 -18.71 5.25 -13.07
N ASP A 156 -19.74 5.85 -13.67
CA ASP A 156 -21.11 5.44 -13.40
C ASP A 156 -21.48 4.12 -14.09
N GLU A 157 -20.82 3.76 -15.19
CA GLU A 157 -20.83 2.41 -15.75
C GLU A 157 -19.58 1.63 -15.35
N LEU A 158 -19.72 0.77 -14.34
CA LEU A 158 -18.66 -0.17 -13.98
C LEU A 158 -18.63 -1.33 -14.99
N LEU A 159 -17.42 -1.73 -15.39
CA LEU A 159 -17.22 -3.06 -15.95
C LEU A 159 -17.62 -4.10 -14.90
N PRO A 160 -18.28 -5.21 -15.29
CA PRO A 160 -18.69 -6.25 -14.36
C PRO A 160 -17.48 -6.80 -13.58
N VAL A 161 -17.65 -6.97 -12.26
CA VAL A 161 -16.61 -7.45 -11.32
C VAL A 161 -16.09 -8.85 -11.69
N SER A 162 -16.92 -9.63 -12.38
CA SER A 162 -16.56 -10.87 -13.03
C SER A 162 -17.17 -10.84 -14.43
N PRO A 163 -16.45 -10.30 -15.43
CA PRO A 163 -16.95 -10.28 -16.78
C PRO A 163 -17.10 -11.72 -17.25
N PRO A 164 -18.20 -12.08 -17.95
CA PRO A 164 -18.28 -13.40 -18.54
C PRO A 164 -17.12 -13.55 -19.54
N PRO A 165 -16.50 -14.75 -19.68
CA PRO A 165 -15.24 -14.92 -20.42
C PRO A 165 -15.27 -14.39 -21.86
N ASN A 166 -16.45 -14.40 -22.49
CA ASN A 166 -16.66 -13.87 -23.85
C ASN A 166 -16.58 -12.34 -23.92
N LEU A 167 -16.83 -11.61 -22.83
CA LEU A 167 -16.76 -10.15 -22.77
C LEU A 167 -15.47 -9.63 -22.14
N GLU A 168 -14.72 -10.48 -21.42
CA GLU A 168 -13.51 -10.06 -20.68
C GLU A 168 -12.51 -9.27 -21.53
N ARG A 169 -12.22 -9.73 -22.75
CA ARG A 169 -11.28 -9.05 -23.67
C ARG A 169 -11.77 -7.64 -24.02
N SER A 170 -13.00 -7.52 -24.49
CA SER A 170 -13.59 -6.24 -24.92
C SER A 170 -13.71 -5.24 -23.78
N LEU A 171 -14.07 -5.73 -22.58
CA LEU A 171 -14.14 -4.89 -21.38
C LEU A 171 -12.76 -4.42 -20.93
N LYS A 172 -11.73 -5.29 -20.99
CA LYS A 172 -10.33 -4.88 -20.73
C LYS A 172 -9.83 -3.85 -21.74
N GLU A 173 -10.18 -4.00 -23.01
CA GLU A 173 -9.84 -3.04 -24.07
C GLU A 173 -10.52 -1.68 -23.84
N SER A 174 -11.80 -1.69 -23.45
CA SER A 174 -12.55 -0.47 -23.12
C SER A 174 -11.97 0.23 -21.90
N ALA A 175 -11.68 -0.50 -20.81
CA ALA A 175 -11.02 0.08 -19.64
C ALA A 175 -9.64 0.68 -19.96
N ARG A 176 -8.88 0.06 -20.87
CA ARG A 176 -7.57 0.59 -21.27
C ARG A 176 -7.67 1.94 -21.96
N ALA A 177 -8.75 2.19 -22.71
CA ALA A 177 -8.96 3.49 -23.35
C ALA A 177 -9.18 4.62 -22.33
N GLU A 178 -9.68 4.29 -21.14
CA GLU A 178 -9.94 5.24 -20.05
C GLU A 178 -8.73 5.45 -19.11
N ILE A 179 -7.71 4.59 -19.19
CA ILE A 179 -6.51 4.69 -18.34
C ILE A 179 -5.44 5.47 -19.09
N GLU A 180 -5.30 6.75 -18.74
CA GLU A 180 -4.22 7.61 -19.23
C GLU A 180 -3.25 8.05 -18.13
N PRO A 181 -1.99 8.36 -18.46
CA PRO A 181 -1.06 8.95 -17.50
C PRO A 181 -1.53 10.34 -17.04
N CYS A 182 -1.86 10.45 -15.75
CA CYS A 182 -2.29 11.72 -15.17
C CYS A 182 -1.15 12.46 -14.47
N PHE A 183 -1.17 13.79 -14.55
CA PHE A 183 -0.28 14.63 -13.74
C PHE A 183 -0.47 14.34 -12.24
N GLY A 184 0.63 14.26 -11.48
CA GLY A 184 0.58 13.96 -10.05
C GLY A 184 0.33 12.48 -9.70
N THR A 185 0.20 11.58 -10.67
CA THR A 185 0.12 10.12 -10.45
C THR A 185 1.39 9.47 -10.97
N MET A 186 2.18 8.83 -10.09
CA MET A 186 3.39 8.13 -10.49
C MET A 186 3.06 7.01 -11.49
N ILE A 187 3.90 6.87 -12.50
CA ILE A 187 3.86 5.74 -13.44
C ILE A 187 4.74 4.64 -12.87
N GLY A 188 4.23 3.41 -12.85
CA GLY A 188 5.01 2.27 -12.38
C GLY A 188 6.32 2.12 -13.15
N LEU A 189 7.42 1.86 -12.44
CA LEU A 189 8.70 1.60 -13.07
C LEU A 189 8.60 0.34 -13.95
N GLN A 190 9.19 0.40 -15.13
CA GLN A 190 9.32 -0.78 -15.98
C GLN A 190 10.14 -1.87 -15.27
N GLU A 191 9.75 -3.13 -15.47
CA GLU A 191 10.47 -4.26 -14.89
C GLU A 191 11.89 -4.37 -15.47
N LEU A 192 12.88 -4.46 -14.58
CA LEU A 192 14.29 -4.54 -14.95
C LEU A 192 14.81 -5.95 -14.64
N GLY A 193 15.23 -6.67 -15.68
CA GLY A 193 15.90 -7.96 -15.56
C GLY A 193 17.39 -7.80 -15.23
N LYS A 194 17.89 -8.59 -14.28
CA LYS A 194 19.33 -8.68 -14.01
C LYS A 194 19.96 -9.74 -14.91
N THR A 195 21.01 -9.38 -15.62
CA THR A 195 21.83 -10.31 -16.41
C THR A 195 23.13 -10.63 -15.68
N ARG A 196 23.79 -11.72 -16.07
CA ARG A 196 25.03 -12.20 -15.42
C ARG A 196 26.26 -12.14 -16.33
N SER A 197 26.06 -11.86 -17.61
CA SER A 197 27.12 -11.71 -18.61
C SER A 197 26.59 -10.98 -19.84
N ILE A 198 27.49 -10.47 -20.68
CA ILE A 198 27.13 -9.86 -21.97
C ILE A 198 26.44 -10.89 -22.87
N GLN A 199 26.90 -12.15 -22.87
CA GLN A 199 26.27 -13.22 -23.64
C GLN A 199 24.81 -13.45 -23.22
N HIS A 200 24.52 -13.43 -21.91
CA HIS A 200 23.15 -13.51 -21.41
C HIS A 200 22.32 -12.28 -21.81
N CYS A 201 22.90 -11.07 -21.81
CA CYS A 201 22.23 -9.88 -22.36
C CYS A 201 21.85 -10.07 -23.83
N CYS A 202 22.78 -10.55 -24.66
CA CYS A 202 22.54 -10.77 -26.09
C CYS A 202 21.47 -11.84 -26.32
N GLN A 203 21.45 -12.90 -25.52
CA GLN A 203 20.39 -13.91 -25.56
C GLN A 203 19.01 -13.33 -25.22
N LEU A 204 18.93 -12.48 -24.19
CA LEU A 204 17.68 -11.81 -23.80
C LEU A 204 17.22 -10.77 -24.82
N ALA A 205 18.15 -10.03 -25.43
CA ALA A 205 17.86 -9.12 -26.54
C ALA A 205 17.40 -9.89 -27.79
N SER A 206 17.90 -11.11 -27.98
CA SER A 206 17.62 -11.95 -29.14
C SER A 206 17.93 -11.18 -30.44
N HIS A 207 16.97 -11.05 -31.35
CA HIS A 207 17.10 -10.30 -32.60
C HIS A 207 16.62 -8.85 -32.50
N LYS A 208 16.37 -8.32 -31.30
CA LYS A 208 15.91 -6.93 -31.11
C LYS A 208 17.08 -5.97 -31.15
N GLU A 209 16.89 -4.83 -31.83
CA GLU A 209 17.78 -3.69 -31.67
C GLU A 209 17.61 -3.10 -30.25
N VAL A 210 18.73 -2.85 -29.58
CA VAL A 210 18.75 -2.35 -28.21
C VAL A 210 19.66 -1.13 -28.09
N SER A 211 19.27 -0.16 -27.26
CA SER A 211 20.16 0.93 -26.86
C SER A 211 20.89 0.57 -25.57
N VAL A 212 22.17 0.94 -25.48
CA VAL A 212 22.99 0.73 -24.28
C VAL A 212 23.22 2.08 -23.62
N GLN A 213 22.83 2.20 -22.36
CA GLN A 213 22.97 3.42 -21.57
C GLN A 213 23.79 3.15 -20.32
N ARG A 214 24.55 4.16 -19.87
CA ARG A 214 25.28 4.09 -18.60
C ARG A 214 24.27 4.05 -17.46
N LYS A 215 24.35 3.01 -16.61
CA LYS A 215 23.65 3.01 -15.34
C LYS A 215 24.37 3.96 -14.38
N TYR A 216 23.70 5.06 -14.02
CA TYR A 216 24.21 5.97 -12.99
C TYR A 216 24.01 5.37 -11.60
N ASP A 217 24.91 5.74 -10.69
CA ASP A 217 24.81 5.42 -9.27
C ASP A 217 24.27 6.65 -8.53
N GLY A 218 22.95 6.69 -8.39
CA GLY A 218 22.22 7.82 -7.85
C GLY A 218 20.78 7.44 -7.56
N GLU A 219 19.97 8.43 -7.23
CA GLU A 219 18.57 8.22 -6.87
C GLU A 219 17.65 8.33 -8.10
N TYR A 220 16.77 7.34 -8.26
CA TYR A 220 15.73 7.41 -9.29
C TYR A 220 14.73 8.51 -8.96
N CYS A 221 14.45 9.36 -9.95
CA CYS A 221 13.46 10.42 -9.88
C CYS A 221 12.54 10.34 -11.10
N GLN A 222 11.24 10.25 -10.87
CA GLN A 222 10.24 10.47 -11.92
C GLN A 222 9.69 11.89 -11.78
N ILE A 223 9.92 12.73 -12.79
CA ILE A 223 9.64 14.17 -12.74
C ILE A 223 8.44 14.45 -13.63
N HIS A 224 7.39 15.03 -13.04
CA HIS A 224 6.21 15.51 -13.75
C HIS A 224 6.28 17.03 -13.81
N ILE A 225 6.06 17.60 -14.99
CA ILE A 225 6.07 19.05 -15.21
C ILE A 225 4.75 19.45 -15.86
N SER A 226 3.95 20.24 -15.15
CA SER A 226 2.72 20.81 -15.72
C SER A 226 3.05 22.09 -16.47
N ARG A 227 2.59 22.16 -17.72
CA ARG A 227 2.77 23.31 -18.63
C ARG A 227 1.52 24.21 -18.71
N THR A 228 0.46 23.88 -17.98
CA THR A 228 -0.85 24.56 -18.10
C THR A 228 -0.99 25.83 -17.25
N HIS A 229 -0.16 25.99 -16.22
CA HIS A 229 -0.17 27.17 -15.33
C HIS A 229 1.02 28.10 -15.60
N SER A 230 0.85 29.40 -15.31
CA SER A 230 1.88 30.44 -15.47
C SER A 230 3.13 30.22 -14.60
N GLN A 231 3.00 29.37 -13.57
CA GLN A 231 4.13 28.79 -12.83
C GLN A 231 4.22 27.31 -13.15
N HIS A 232 5.36 26.86 -13.70
CA HIS A 232 5.64 25.44 -13.90
C HIS A 232 5.51 24.70 -12.57
N HIS A 233 4.46 23.87 -12.45
CA HIS A 233 4.27 23.02 -11.29
C HIS A 233 5.04 21.71 -11.52
N ILE A 234 6.05 21.49 -10.69
CA ILE A 234 6.92 20.30 -10.74
C ILE A 234 6.51 19.38 -9.60
N THR A 235 6.35 18.10 -9.91
CA THR A 235 6.21 17.04 -8.90
C THR A 235 7.29 16.00 -9.15
N ILE A 236 8.02 15.60 -8.10
CA ILE A 236 9.11 14.63 -8.20
C ILE A 236 8.80 13.42 -7.33
N PHE A 237 8.67 12.24 -7.95
CA PHE A 237 8.47 10.98 -7.26
C PHE A 237 9.80 10.23 -7.09
N SER A 238 9.99 9.63 -5.91
CA SER A 238 11.06 8.67 -5.67
C SER A 238 10.77 7.32 -6.35
N LYS A 239 11.77 6.42 -6.36
CA LYS A 239 11.62 5.03 -6.85
C LYS A 239 10.40 4.29 -6.32
N ASN A 240 10.03 4.55 -5.07
CA ASN A 240 8.95 3.85 -4.39
C ASN A 240 7.61 4.61 -4.44
N GLY A 241 7.53 5.70 -5.21
CA GLY A 241 6.30 6.48 -5.40
C GLY A 241 5.99 7.52 -4.33
N ARG A 242 6.88 7.71 -3.35
CA ARG A 242 6.75 8.84 -2.42
C ARG A 242 6.97 10.16 -3.17
N ASP A 243 6.05 11.11 -2.97
CA ASP A 243 6.26 12.51 -3.36
C ASP A 243 7.44 13.08 -2.59
N SER A 244 8.49 13.40 -3.33
CA SER A 244 9.76 13.90 -2.83
C SER A 244 10.13 15.24 -3.46
N THR A 245 9.11 16.00 -3.87
CA THR A 245 9.25 17.29 -4.55
C THR A 245 10.06 18.27 -3.69
N MET A 246 9.72 18.36 -2.40
CA MET A 246 10.40 19.26 -1.46
C MET A 246 11.79 18.76 -1.06
N ASP A 247 11.96 17.43 -0.92
CA ASP A 247 13.27 16.82 -0.65
C ASP A 247 14.29 17.12 -1.77
N ARG A 248 13.80 17.46 -2.97
CA ARG A 248 14.59 17.71 -4.18
C ARG A 248 14.49 19.15 -4.66
N VAL A 249 14.18 20.10 -3.78
CA VAL A 249 14.08 21.54 -4.13
C VAL A 249 15.35 22.07 -4.81
N GLY A 250 16.53 21.56 -4.44
CA GLY A 250 17.81 21.97 -5.02
C GLY A 250 17.97 21.72 -6.52
N VAL A 251 17.20 20.79 -7.11
CA VAL A 251 17.24 20.52 -8.57
C VAL A 251 16.14 21.25 -9.34
N HIS A 252 15.22 21.96 -8.67
CA HIS A 252 14.08 22.60 -9.34
C HIS A 252 14.53 23.62 -10.38
N ASN A 253 15.56 24.43 -10.08
CA ASN A 253 16.07 25.44 -11.00
C ASN A 253 16.78 24.84 -12.23
N THR A 254 17.28 23.61 -12.14
CA THR A 254 17.91 22.90 -13.26
C THR A 254 16.86 22.26 -14.19
N ILE A 255 15.67 21.96 -13.64
CA ILE A 255 14.56 21.35 -14.38
C ILE A 255 13.68 22.41 -15.07
N LYS A 256 13.56 23.59 -14.46
CA LYS A 256 12.76 24.73 -14.96
C LYS A 256 13.38 25.39 -16.19
#